data_AF-F0RRD6-F1
#
_entry.id   AF-F0RRD6-F1
#
_cell.length_a   1.000
_cell.length_b   1.000
_cell.length_c   1.000
_cell.angle_alpha   90.00
_cell.angle_beta   90.00
_cell.angle_gamma   90.00
#
_symmetry.space_group_name_H-M   'P 1'
#
loop_
_entity.id
_entity.type
_entity.pdbx_description
1 polymer ?
#
loop_
_entity_poly.entity_id
_entity_poly.type
_entity_poly.pdbx_seq_one_letter_code
_entity_poly.pdbx_strand_id
1 'polypeptide(L)'
;MYLRTIKKLIEPNNIEYTNAFFMDCHIACEAYFSRLMFIGLRMNGVSYKQAMEATKESFLHIHDTLEKALVLINKEKGPMVFKEENLKTGLQLFVDCSAGYRNKLQHGAIEEINDLNVLKLIIDINLSLIREIEFYLMKYFNQSAFDSPGKWGAKRIITIQEIDDIRKKFKLKPGSKIMSFEKSNELFSKINWQHKK
;
A
#
# COMPACT_ATOMS: atom_id res chain seq x y z
N MET A 1 -4.59 2.24 14.03
CA MET A 1 -5.73 1.43 13.53
C MET A 1 -5.45 -0.04 13.78
N TYR A 2 -6.41 -0.80 14.33
CA TYR A 2 -6.26 -2.24 14.57
C TYR A 2 -6.35 -3.02 13.25
N LEU A 3 -5.50 -4.03 13.03
CA LEU A 3 -5.47 -4.86 11.81
C LEU A 3 -6.84 -5.45 11.42
N ARG A 4 -7.68 -5.76 12.42
CA ARG A 4 -9.05 -6.23 12.21
C ARG A 4 -9.95 -5.18 11.56
N THR A 5 -9.73 -3.90 11.86
CA THR A 5 -10.45 -2.78 11.25
C THR A 5 -10.03 -2.60 9.80
N ILE A 6 -8.73 -2.71 9.51
CA ILE A 6 -8.19 -2.67 8.14
C ILE A 6 -8.86 -3.75 7.28
N LYS A 7 -8.82 -5.01 7.75
CA LYS A 7 -9.41 -6.14 7.01
C LYS A 7 -10.90 -5.97 6.72
N LYS A 8 -11.68 -5.51 7.72
CA LYS A 8 -13.13 -5.26 7.56
C LYS A 8 -13.44 -4.16 6.54
N LEU A 9 -12.58 -3.16 6.41
CA LEU A 9 -12.77 -2.06 5.45
C LEU A 9 -12.46 -2.47 4.00
N ILE A 10 -11.64 -3.52 3.81
CA ILE A 10 -11.18 -3.96 2.49
C ILE A 10 -12.08 -5.05 1.89
N GLU A 11 -12.72 -5.82 2.77
CA GLU A 11 -13.73 -6.83 2.45
C GLU A 11 -15.09 -6.44 3.05
N PRO A 12 -15.66 -5.27 2.72
CA PRO A 12 -16.95 -4.88 3.24
C PRO A 12 -18.06 -5.75 2.64
N ASN A 13 -18.98 -6.23 3.48
CA ASN A 13 -20.16 -6.97 3.02
C ASN A 13 -21.11 -6.08 2.19
N ASN A 14 -21.14 -4.77 2.47
CA ASN A 14 -21.84 -3.74 1.72
C ASN A 14 -20.99 -2.46 1.75
N ILE A 15 -20.78 -1.83 0.59
CA ILE A 15 -20.03 -0.57 0.46
C ILE A 15 -21.02 0.59 0.47
N GLU A 16 -20.85 1.51 1.41
CA GLU A 16 -21.51 2.81 1.39
C GLU A 16 -20.54 3.86 0.85
N TYR A 17 -20.86 4.45 -0.30
CA TYR A 17 -19.98 5.43 -0.95
C TYR A 17 -20.17 6.81 -0.34
N THR A 18 -19.46 7.08 0.74
CA THR A 18 -19.46 8.38 1.45
C THR A 18 -18.05 8.94 1.55
N ASN A 19 -17.94 10.26 1.75
CA ASN A 19 -16.65 10.92 2.02
C ASN A 19 -15.95 10.31 3.25
N ALA A 20 -16.72 9.97 4.29
CA ALA A 20 -16.20 9.30 5.48
C ALA A 20 -15.62 7.92 5.13
N PHE A 21 -16.36 7.10 4.37
CA PHE A 21 -15.87 5.79 3.94
C PHE A 21 -14.63 5.90 3.04
N PHE A 22 -14.59 6.88 2.15
CA PHE A 22 -13.41 7.15 1.33
C PHE A 22 -12.18 7.44 2.21
N MET A 23 -12.30 8.35 3.19
CA MET A 23 -11.21 8.70 4.09
C MET A 23 -10.75 7.49 4.91
N ASP A 24 -11.68 6.73 5.47
CA ASP A 24 -11.36 5.51 6.23
C ASP A 24 -10.67 4.47 5.36
N CYS A 25 -11.17 4.25 4.14
CA CYS A 25 -10.60 3.31 3.18
C CYS A 25 -9.19 3.73 2.73
N HIS A 26 -8.99 5.02 2.47
CA HIS A 26 -7.69 5.55 2.07
C HIS A 26 -6.68 5.38 3.21
N ILE A 27 -7.01 5.81 4.43
CA ILE A 27 -6.17 5.63 5.61
C ILE A 27 -5.87 4.14 5.86
N ALA A 28 -6.84 3.25 5.59
CA ALA A 28 -6.63 1.81 5.66
C ALA A 28 -5.56 1.32 4.68
N CYS A 29 -5.55 1.83 3.44
CA CYS A 29 -4.50 1.55 2.46
C CYS A 29 -3.12 2.01 2.94
N GLU A 30 -3.00 3.24 3.46
CA GLU A 30 -1.73 3.76 3.94
C GLU A 30 -1.19 2.92 5.12
N ALA A 31 -2.08 2.55 6.04
CA ALA A 31 -1.75 1.67 7.17
C ALA A 31 -1.36 0.25 6.71
N TYR A 32 -1.99 -0.24 5.64
CA TYR A 32 -1.67 -1.53 5.03
C TYR A 32 -0.28 -1.53 4.38
N PHE A 33 0.13 -0.47 3.67
CA PHE A 33 1.48 -0.37 3.13
C PHE A 33 2.54 -0.26 4.24
N SER A 34 2.23 0.52 5.28
CA SER A 34 3.06 0.61 6.48
C SER A 34 3.24 -0.77 7.14
N ARG A 35 2.19 -1.57 7.17
CA ARG A 35 2.24 -2.94 7.70
C ARG A 35 3.18 -3.82 6.89
N LEU A 36 3.15 -3.76 5.56
CA LEU A 36 4.05 -4.50 4.69
C LEU A 36 5.51 -4.08 4.89
N MET A 37 5.76 -2.78 4.98
CA MET A 37 7.10 -2.25 5.25
C MET A 37 7.64 -2.80 6.57
N PHE A 38 6.81 -2.77 7.62
CA PHE A 38 7.17 -3.33 8.92
C PHE A 38 7.48 -4.84 8.82
N ILE A 39 6.67 -5.62 8.11
CA ILE A 39 6.94 -7.07 7.90
C ILE A 39 8.30 -7.25 7.22
N GLY A 40 8.55 -6.53 6.11
CA GLY A 40 9.81 -6.60 5.38
C GLY A 40 11.03 -6.27 6.25
N LEU A 41 10.96 -5.19 7.04
CA LEU A 41 12.03 -4.83 7.99
C LEU A 41 12.26 -5.94 9.03
N ARG A 42 11.18 -6.49 9.59
CA ARG A 42 11.25 -7.57 10.58
C ARG A 42 11.83 -8.86 10.00
N MET A 43 11.46 -9.22 8.77
CA MET A 43 12.07 -10.34 8.04
C MET A 43 13.57 -10.14 7.88
N ASN A 44 14.04 -8.90 7.70
CA ASN A 44 15.44 -8.55 7.49
C ASN A 44 16.23 -8.27 8.76
N GLY A 45 15.76 -8.67 9.94
CA GLY A 45 16.60 -8.55 11.13
C GLY A 45 16.60 -7.18 11.82
N VAL A 46 15.62 -6.32 11.52
CA VAL A 46 15.42 -5.06 12.25
C VAL A 46 14.67 -5.31 13.56
N SER A 47 15.13 -4.70 14.66
CA SER A 47 14.43 -4.77 15.95
C SER A 47 13.02 -4.18 15.87
N TYR A 48 12.12 -4.57 16.79
CA TYR A 48 10.72 -4.15 16.72
C TYR A 48 10.59 -2.62 16.82
N LYS A 49 11.33 -2.01 17.76
CA LYS A 49 11.33 -0.58 18.02
C LYS A 49 11.81 0.20 16.78
N GLN A 50 12.95 -0.18 16.22
CA GLN A 50 13.50 0.43 15.02
C GLN A 50 12.57 0.24 13.81
N ALA A 51 12.00 -0.95 13.63
CA ALA A 51 11.08 -1.19 12.52
C ALA A 51 9.82 -0.31 12.63
N MET A 52 9.29 -0.10 13.84
CA MET A 52 8.18 0.83 14.08
C MET A 52 8.55 2.28 13.77
N GLU A 53 9.72 2.74 14.19
CA GLU A 53 10.22 4.09 13.93
C GLU A 53 10.41 4.34 12.41
N ALA A 54 11.12 3.44 11.72
CA ALA A 54 11.34 3.55 10.27
C ALA A 54 10.04 3.50 9.46
N THR A 55 9.06 2.71 9.89
CA THR A 55 7.76 2.64 9.23
C THR A 55 7.00 3.97 9.34
N LYS A 56 7.06 4.62 10.51
CA LYS A 56 6.45 5.94 10.73
C LYS A 56 7.10 7.03 9.86
N GLU A 57 8.43 7.00 9.71
CA GLU A 57 9.14 7.94 8.83
C GLU A 57 8.80 7.73 7.35
N SER A 58 8.66 6.46 6.94
CA SER A 58 8.39 6.10 5.54
C SER A 58 7.00 6.55 5.07
N PHE A 59 6.05 6.73 5.99
CA PHE A 59 4.70 7.23 5.71
C PHE A 59 4.68 8.55 4.93
N LEU A 60 5.73 9.37 5.04
CA LEU A 60 5.86 10.64 4.29
C LEU A 60 6.04 10.44 2.77
N HIS A 61 6.35 9.22 2.30
CA HIS A 61 6.60 8.91 0.90
C HIS A 61 5.92 7.59 0.49
N ILE A 62 4.59 7.63 0.34
CA ILE A 62 3.77 6.42 0.16
C ILE A 62 4.10 5.63 -1.12
N HIS A 63 4.42 6.33 -2.22
CA HIS A 63 4.85 5.74 -3.49
C HIS A 63 6.02 4.78 -3.28
N ASP A 64 7.02 5.23 -2.53
CA ASP A 64 8.21 4.45 -2.26
C ASP A 64 7.97 3.34 -1.23
N THR A 65 7.02 3.55 -0.31
CA THR A 65 6.84 2.65 0.83
C THR A 65 6.45 1.25 0.38
N LEU A 66 5.52 1.12 -0.58
CA LEU A 66 5.10 -0.19 -1.07
C LEU A 66 6.21 -0.89 -1.86
N GLU A 67 6.91 -0.16 -2.73
CA GLU A 67 8.04 -0.71 -3.50
C GLU A 67 9.15 -1.21 -2.57
N LYS A 68 9.55 -0.37 -1.60
CA LYS A 68 10.56 -0.73 -0.59
C LYS A 68 10.11 -1.93 0.23
N ALA A 69 8.84 -1.98 0.63
CA ALA A 69 8.28 -3.11 1.37
C ALA A 69 8.37 -4.43 0.59
N LEU A 70 7.98 -4.41 -0.68
CA LEU A 70 8.02 -5.60 -1.55
C LEU A 70 9.46 -6.08 -1.79
N VAL A 71 10.40 -5.15 -1.99
CA VAL A 71 11.83 -5.46 -2.09
C VAL A 71 12.35 -6.14 -0.81
N LEU A 72 11.96 -5.65 0.36
CA LEU A 72 12.36 -6.23 1.64
C LEU A 72 11.77 -7.63 1.85
N ILE A 73 10.52 -7.85 1.44
CA ILE A 73 9.85 -9.15 1.53
C ILE A 73 10.49 -10.16 0.57
N ASN A 74 10.87 -9.74 -0.63
CA ASN A 74 11.46 -10.59 -1.67
C ASN A 74 12.98 -10.78 -1.54
N LYS A 75 13.44 -11.31 -0.39
CA LYS A 75 14.86 -11.50 -0.06
C LYS A 75 15.72 -12.21 -1.12
N GLU A 76 15.14 -13.12 -1.90
CA GLU A 76 15.90 -14.09 -2.72
C GLU A 76 15.98 -13.75 -4.21
N LYS A 77 15.19 -12.80 -4.73
CA LYS A 77 15.08 -12.58 -6.19
C LYS A 77 15.49 -11.19 -6.68
N GLY A 78 16.16 -10.39 -5.85
CA GLY A 78 16.59 -9.03 -6.23
C GLY A 78 15.43 -8.03 -6.34
N PRO A 79 15.65 -6.82 -6.91
CA PRO A 79 14.59 -5.82 -7.04
C PRO A 79 13.42 -6.41 -7.82
N MET A 80 12.30 -6.53 -7.14
CA MET A 80 11.07 -7.04 -7.72
C MET A 80 10.53 -5.97 -8.66
N VAL A 81 10.81 -6.10 -9.95
CA VAL A 81 10.06 -5.36 -10.96
C VAL A 81 8.63 -5.86 -10.87
N PHE A 82 7.65 -4.99 -10.65
CA PHE A 82 6.23 -5.35 -10.72
C PHE A 82 5.99 -6.13 -12.01
N LYS A 83 5.92 -7.47 -11.92
CA LYS A 83 5.67 -8.32 -13.08
C LYS A 83 4.22 -8.21 -13.52
N GLU A 84 3.34 -7.87 -12.58
CA GLU A 84 1.92 -7.67 -12.82
C GLU A 84 1.69 -6.17 -13.10
N GLU A 85 1.39 -5.83 -14.35
CA GLU A 85 1.08 -4.46 -14.78
C GLU A 85 -0.08 -3.85 -13.98
N ASN A 86 -1.02 -4.69 -13.53
CA ASN A 86 -2.17 -4.28 -12.73
C ASN A 86 -1.75 -3.66 -11.39
N LEU A 87 -0.74 -4.23 -10.73
CA LEU A 87 -0.29 -3.72 -9.44
C LEU A 87 0.45 -2.38 -9.58
N LYS A 88 1.29 -2.24 -10.61
CA LYS A 88 1.95 -0.98 -10.93
C LYS A 88 0.92 0.10 -11.28
N THR A 89 -0.06 -0.25 -12.10
CA THR A 89 -1.12 0.68 -12.51
C THR A 89 -2.00 1.07 -11.32
N GLY A 90 -2.39 0.11 -10.48
CA GLY A 90 -3.16 0.37 -9.26
C GLY A 90 -2.43 1.30 -8.29
N LEU A 91 -1.13 1.08 -8.06
CA LEU A 91 -0.32 1.97 -7.22
C LEU A 91 -0.26 3.39 -7.80
N GLN A 92 -0.08 3.51 -9.11
CA GLN A 92 -0.06 4.80 -9.79
C GLN A 92 -1.40 5.53 -9.63
N LEU A 93 -2.53 4.82 -9.82
CA LEU A 93 -3.88 5.38 -9.63
C LEU A 93 -4.13 5.82 -8.18
N PHE A 94 -3.65 5.03 -7.21
CA PHE A 94 -3.76 5.41 -5.80
C PHE A 94 -3.02 6.72 -5.52
N VAL A 95 -1.79 6.86 -5.98
CA VAL A 95 -0.96 8.04 -5.73
C VAL A 95 -1.47 9.27 -6.49
N ASP A 96 -1.82 9.12 -7.76
CA ASP A 96 -2.14 10.25 -8.62
C ASP A 96 -3.59 10.74 -8.49
N CYS A 97 -4.50 9.82 -8.18
CA CYS A 97 -5.92 10.12 -8.12
C CYS A 97 -6.40 10.14 -6.67
N SER A 98 -6.41 8.98 -6.01
CA SER A 98 -6.99 8.83 -4.67
C SER A 98 -6.29 9.73 -3.63
N ALA A 99 -4.96 9.73 -3.57
CA ALA A 99 -4.21 10.57 -2.63
C ALA A 99 -4.38 12.06 -2.91
N GLY A 100 -4.57 12.45 -4.18
CA GLY A 100 -4.89 13.82 -4.56
C GLY A 100 -6.18 14.32 -3.92
N TYR A 101 -7.25 13.53 -3.95
CA TYR A 101 -8.51 13.87 -3.29
C TYR A 101 -8.41 13.86 -1.78
N ARG A 102 -7.75 12.85 -1.20
CA ARG A 102 -7.51 12.78 0.25
C ARG A 102 -6.75 14.01 0.76
N ASN A 103 -5.74 14.48 0.03
CA ASN A 103 -4.99 15.68 0.42
C ASN A 103 -5.83 16.95 0.32
N LYS A 104 -6.67 17.10 -0.73
CA LYS A 104 -7.58 18.24 -0.84
C LYS A 104 -8.56 18.30 0.34
N LEU A 105 -9.16 17.16 0.73
CA LEU A 105 -10.06 17.07 1.89
C LEU A 105 -9.33 17.39 3.20
N GLN A 106 -8.18 16.75 3.46
CA GLN A 106 -7.45 16.93 4.71
C GLN A 106 -6.96 18.38 4.92
N HIS A 107 -6.61 19.06 3.83
CA HIS A 107 -6.15 20.45 3.89
C HIS A 107 -7.28 21.48 3.73
N GLY A 108 -8.54 21.04 3.65
CA GLY A 108 -9.69 21.94 3.50
C GLY A 108 -9.76 22.69 2.17
N ALA A 109 -9.04 22.22 1.15
CA ALA A 109 -9.13 22.79 -0.20
C ALA A 109 -10.47 22.46 -0.88
N ILE A 110 -11.09 21.35 -0.47
CA ILE A 110 -12.49 21.00 -0.73
C ILE A 110 -13.09 20.53 0.59
N GLU A 111 -14.37 20.84 0.83
CA GLU A 111 -15.08 20.35 2.01
C GLU A 111 -15.51 18.88 1.84
N GLU A 112 -15.98 18.55 0.63
CA GLU A 112 -16.44 17.21 0.29
C GLU A 112 -16.31 16.90 -1.22
N ILE A 113 -16.36 15.62 -1.55
CA ILE A 113 -16.42 15.11 -2.92
C ILE A 113 -17.90 14.92 -3.29
N ASN A 114 -18.43 15.90 -4.01
CA ASN A 114 -19.84 15.95 -4.41
C ASN A 114 -20.21 15.01 -5.57
N ASP A 115 -19.23 14.67 -6.41
CA ASP A 115 -19.46 13.76 -7.53
C ASP A 115 -19.39 12.30 -7.04
N LEU A 116 -20.55 11.65 -7.01
CA LEU A 116 -20.69 10.25 -6.59
C LEU A 116 -19.88 9.28 -7.46
N ASN A 117 -19.72 9.55 -8.77
CA ASN A 117 -18.93 8.69 -9.64
C ASN A 117 -17.44 8.80 -9.33
N VAL A 118 -16.96 10.01 -9.05
CA VAL A 118 -15.58 10.23 -8.58
C VAL A 118 -15.37 9.54 -7.24
N LEU A 119 -16.32 9.68 -6.30
CA LEU A 119 -16.25 9.06 -4.98
C LEU A 119 -16.20 7.53 -5.07
N LYS A 120 -17.04 6.93 -5.92
CA LYS A 120 -16.98 5.49 -6.23
C LYS A 120 -15.63 5.08 -6.79
N LEU A 121 -15.14 5.80 -7.79
CA LEU A 121 -13.87 5.52 -8.44
C LEU A 121 -12.69 5.49 -7.46
N ILE A 122 -12.53 6.52 -6.63
CA ILE A 122 -11.40 6.60 -5.70
C ILE A 122 -11.47 5.54 -4.59
N ILE A 123 -12.68 5.17 -4.15
CA ILE A 123 -12.90 4.06 -3.23
C ILE A 123 -12.53 2.73 -3.89
N ASP A 124 -12.98 2.50 -5.12
CA ASP A 124 -12.69 1.27 -5.86
C ASP A 124 -11.20 1.14 -6.17
N ILE A 125 -10.50 2.23 -6.46
CA ILE A 125 -9.03 2.25 -6.61
C ILE A 125 -8.36 1.74 -5.32
N ASN A 126 -8.75 2.28 -4.16
CA ASN A 126 -8.19 1.89 -2.87
C ASN A 126 -8.40 0.40 -2.58
N LEU A 127 -9.64 -0.07 -2.71
CA LEU A 127 -10.01 -1.46 -2.44
C LEU A 127 -9.33 -2.42 -3.43
N SER A 128 -9.35 -2.10 -4.72
CA SER A 128 -8.75 -2.94 -5.76
C SER A 128 -7.25 -3.06 -5.58
N LEU A 129 -6.56 -1.98 -5.23
CA LEU A 129 -5.12 -2.02 -5.00
C LEU A 129 -4.75 -2.99 -3.88
N ILE A 130 -5.46 -2.96 -2.74
CA ILE A 130 -5.15 -3.90 -1.66
C ILE A 130 -5.45 -5.34 -2.07
N ARG A 131 -6.55 -5.59 -2.78
CA ARG A 131 -6.89 -6.93 -3.28
C ARG A 131 -5.82 -7.46 -4.23
N GLU A 132 -5.33 -6.64 -5.15
CA GLU A 132 -4.24 -7.00 -6.05
C GLU A 132 -2.94 -7.31 -5.28
N ILE A 133 -2.62 -6.53 -4.24
CA ILE A 133 -1.47 -6.84 -3.38
C ILE A 133 -1.67 -8.15 -2.64
N GLU A 134 -2.81 -8.38 -1.99
CA GLU A 134 -3.06 -9.64 -1.27
C GLU A 134 -3.02 -10.84 -2.21
N PHE A 135 -3.64 -10.74 -3.40
CA PHE A 135 -3.56 -11.77 -4.43
C PHE A 135 -2.11 -12.07 -4.82
N TYR A 136 -1.32 -11.01 -5.03
CA TYR A 136 0.10 -11.14 -5.31
C TYR A 136 0.85 -11.85 -4.18
N LEU A 137 0.63 -11.43 -2.92
CA LEU A 137 1.31 -12.00 -1.77
C LEU A 137 0.97 -13.49 -1.60
N MET A 138 -0.29 -13.85 -1.78
CA MET A 138 -0.75 -15.23 -1.74
C MET A 138 -0.14 -16.06 -2.88
N LYS A 139 -0.12 -15.54 -4.11
CA LYS A 139 0.43 -16.24 -5.29
C LYS A 139 1.93 -16.52 -5.17
N TYR A 140 2.71 -15.57 -4.68
CA TYR A 140 4.19 -15.65 -4.72
C TYR A 140 4.84 -16.01 -3.38
N PHE A 141 4.18 -15.76 -2.25
CA PHE A 141 4.73 -16.02 -0.93
C PHE A 141 3.86 -16.97 -0.09
N ASN A 142 2.62 -17.25 -0.52
CA ASN A 142 1.64 -18.02 0.26
C ASN A 142 1.42 -17.44 1.67
N GLN A 143 1.37 -16.10 1.76
CA GLN A 143 1.25 -15.34 3.00
C GLN A 143 0.39 -14.09 2.76
N SER A 144 -0.29 -13.62 3.80
CA SER A 144 -1.07 -12.37 3.80
C SER A 144 -0.38 -11.26 4.60
N ALA A 145 -0.56 -10.00 4.23
CA ALA A 145 -0.08 -8.87 5.04
C ALA A 145 -0.75 -8.82 6.43
N PHE A 146 -1.91 -9.48 6.57
CA PHE A 146 -2.63 -9.64 7.83
C PHE A 146 -2.03 -10.73 8.73
N ASP A 147 -1.16 -11.59 8.20
CA ASP A 147 -0.45 -12.59 9.00
C ASP A 147 0.55 -11.95 9.95
N SER A 148 0.89 -12.66 11.04
CA SER A 148 1.91 -12.19 11.98
C SER A 148 3.30 -12.20 11.31
N PRO A 149 4.23 -11.28 11.66
CA PRO A 149 5.57 -11.29 11.07
C PRO A 149 6.31 -12.63 11.24
N GLY A 150 6.00 -13.39 12.29
CA GLY A 150 6.57 -14.72 12.51
C GLY A 150 6.19 -15.73 11.43
N LYS A 151 4.96 -15.67 10.89
CA LYS A 151 4.55 -16.50 9.75
C LYS A 151 5.33 -16.18 8.48
N TRP A 152 5.71 -14.91 8.31
CA TRP A 152 6.63 -14.44 7.27
C TRP A 152 8.10 -14.83 7.51
N GLY A 153 8.42 -15.60 8.56
CA GLY A 153 9.77 -16.02 8.88
C GLY A 153 10.60 -14.99 9.65
N ALA A 154 10.00 -13.90 10.15
CA ALA A 154 10.70 -12.97 11.03
C ALA A 154 11.01 -13.65 12.37
N LYS A 155 12.30 -13.91 12.62
CA LYS A 155 12.77 -14.44 13.90
C LYS A 155 12.65 -13.37 14.99
N ARG A 156 12.44 -13.76 16.25
CA ARG A 156 12.72 -12.87 17.39
C ARG A 156 14.24 -12.73 17.46
N ILE A 157 14.75 -11.51 17.36
CA ILE A 157 16.14 -11.26 16.98
C ILE A 157 17.05 -11.20 18.21
N ILE A 158 18.18 -11.91 18.10
CA ILE A 158 19.39 -11.82 18.96
C ILE A 158 20.50 -10.97 18.28
N THR A 159 20.42 -10.71 16.96
CA THR A 159 21.43 -9.96 16.17
C THR A 159 20.80 -8.75 15.45
N ILE A 160 21.07 -7.54 15.97
CA ILE A 160 20.46 -6.28 15.50
C ILE A 160 21.17 -5.82 14.23
N GLN A 161 20.49 -5.83 13.08
CA GLN A 161 20.94 -5.04 11.91
C GLN A 161 20.41 -3.62 12.03
N GLU A 162 21.27 -2.62 11.81
CA GLU A 162 20.85 -1.23 11.74
C GLU A 162 20.05 -0.97 10.46
N ILE A 163 19.08 -0.06 10.53
CA ILE A 163 18.22 0.30 9.38
C ILE A 163 19.06 0.82 8.21
N ASP A 164 20.14 1.54 8.49
CA ASP A 164 20.98 2.13 7.47
C ASP A 164 21.76 1.07 6.66
N ASP A 165 22.10 -0.06 7.29
CA ASP A 165 22.68 -1.21 6.57
C ASP A 165 21.69 -1.82 5.59
N ILE A 166 20.41 -1.87 5.97
CA ILE A 166 19.33 -2.34 5.09
C ILE A 166 19.07 -1.34 3.97
N ARG A 167 19.02 -0.04 4.26
CA ARG A 167 18.86 1.02 3.24
C ARG A 167 19.97 0.95 2.19
N LYS A 168 21.22 0.77 2.62
CA LYS A 168 22.38 0.56 1.72
C LYS A 168 22.25 -0.75 0.93
N LYS A 169 21.93 -1.86 1.60
CA LYS A 169 21.79 -3.19 0.99
C LYS A 169 20.76 -3.21 -0.13
N PHE A 170 19.64 -2.52 0.03
CA PHE A 170 18.52 -2.54 -0.91
C PHE A 170 18.39 -1.28 -1.80
N LYS A 171 19.36 -0.35 -1.75
CA LYS A 171 19.44 0.85 -2.63
C LYS A 171 18.13 1.67 -2.70
N LEU A 172 17.49 1.90 -1.55
CA LEU A 172 16.20 2.58 -1.46
C LEU A 172 16.35 4.11 -1.73
N LYS A 173 15.68 4.67 -2.78
CA LYS A 173 15.72 6.11 -3.16
C LYS A 173 14.49 6.92 -2.66
N PRO A 174 14.51 8.27 -2.67
CA PRO A 174 13.33 9.13 -2.45
C PRO A 174 12.50 9.33 -3.74
N GLY A 175 11.18 9.48 -3.57
CA GLY A 175 10.17 9.23 -4.60
C GLY A 175 9.92 10.30 -5.67
N SER A 176 9.14 9.88 -6.68
CA SER A 176 8.84 10.57 -7.94
C SER A 176 7.52 11.38 -7.94
N LYS A 177 7.37 12.26 -8.94
CA LYS A 177 6.24 13.19 -9.12
C LYS A 177 4.91 12.50 -9.48
N ILE A 178 3.83 13.13 -9.01
CA ILE A 178 2.41 12.77 -9.18
C ILE A 178 1.93 13.12 -10.61
N MET A 179 1.11 12.26 -11.23
CA MET A 179 0.46 12.43 -12.55
C MET A 179 -0.90 13.16 -12.47
N SER A 180 -1.45 13.60 -13.61
CA SER A 180 -2.75 14.28 -13.69
C SER A 180 -3.96 13.32 -13.72
N PHE A 181 -5.09 13.78 -13.17
CA PHE A 181 -6.35 13.03 -13.00
C PHE A 181 -6.93 12.43 -14.30
N GLU A 182 -6.87 13.14 -15.43
CA GLU A 182 -7.40 12.67 -16.72
C GLU A 182 -6.68 11.40 -17.21
N LYS A 183 -5.38 11.29 -16.96
CA LYS A 183 -4.59 10.10 -17.29
C LYS A 183 -4.91 8.93 -16.36
N SER A 184 -5.30 9.19 -15.12
CA SER A 184 -5.74 8.17 -14.17
C SER A 184 -7.03 7.49 -14.63
N ASN A 185 -8.00 8.24 -15.18
CA ASN A 185 -9.25 7.65 -15.67
C ASN A 185 -9.04 6.68 -16.84
N GLU A 186 -8.13 7.00 -17.76
CA GLU A 186 -7.80 6.12 -18.88
C GLU A 186 -7.17 4.80 -18.40
N LEU A 187 -6.28 4.86 -17.41
CA LEU A 187 -5.60 3.68 -16.85
C LEU A 187 -6.56 2.74 -16.10
N PHE A 188 -7.52 3.27 -15.36
CA PHE A 188 -8.52 2.46 -14.64
C PHE A 188 -9.39 1.61 -15.58
N SER A 189 -9.77 2.17 -16.72
CA SER A 189 -10.56 1.45 -17.73
C SER A 189 -9.87 0.18 -18.25
N LYS A 190 -8.52 0.15 -18.22
CA LYS A 190 -7.70 -0.98 -18.68
C LYS A 190 -7.65 -2.11 -17.64
N ILE A 191 -7.70 -1.81 -16.35
CA ILE A 191 -7.71 -2.81 -15.26
C ILE A 191 -9.05 -3.57 -15.21
N ASN A 192 -10.17 -2.86 -15.35
CA ASN A 192 -11.51 -3.43 -15.20
C ASN A 192 -11.95 -4.41 -16.30
N TRP A 193 -11.15 -4.59 -17.36
CA TRP A 193 -11.41 -5.60 -18.39
C TRP A 193 -10.85 -6.98 -18.03
N GLN A 194 -9.96 -7.09 -17.04
CA GLN A 194 -9.27 -8.36 -16.72
C GLN A 194 -9.94 -9.21 -15.62
N HIS A 195 -10.93 -8.67 -14.89
CA HIS A 195 -11.61 -9.40 -13.79
C HIS A 195 -13.08 -9.75 -14.05
N LYS A 196 -13.56 -9.62 -15.31
CA LYS A 196 -14.85 -10.19 -15.75
C LYS A 196 -14.63 -11.48 -16.53
N LYS A 197 -14.24 -12.56 -15.86
CA LYS A 197 -14.38 -13.94 -16.34
C LYS A 197 -14.68 -14.87 -15.18
#